data_AF-A0A2X2RFK0-F1
#
_entry.id   AF-A0A2X2RFK0-F1
#
_cell.length_a   1.000
_cell.length_b   1.000
_cell.length_c   1.000
_cell.angle_alpha   90.00
_cell.angle_beta   90.00
_cell.angle_gamma   90.00
#
_symmetry.space_group_name_H-M   'P 1'
#
loop_
_entity.id
_entity.type
_entity.pdbx_description
1 polymer ?
#
loop_
_entity_poly.entity_id
_entity_poly.type
_entity_poly.pdbx_seq_one_letter_code
_entity_poly.pdbx_strand_id
1 'polypeptide(L)'
;MEVIIHIAKRFALLVLGWIVSFIIASRFVNKDYFCATGDVFVYFFWFALFYILFGVFLLIEVYFLHKKKKRGCVIANTVMALPMLLFMYALIDIYLN
;
A
#
# COMPACT_ATOMS: atom_id res chain seq x y z
N MET A 1 -17.48 12.07 13.07
CA MET A 1 -16.94 12.79 11.89
C MET A 1 -15.43 12.66 11.75
N GLU A 2 -14.64 12.85 12.83
CA GLU A 2 -13.16 12.77 12.77
C GLU A 2 -12.61 11.47 12.18
N VAL A 3 -13.19 10.32 12.54
CA VAL A 3 -12.75 9.01 12.05
C VAL A 3 -12.99 8.84 10.55
N ILE A 4 -14.10 9.36 10.02
CA ILE A 4 -14.44 9.27 8.59
C ILE A 4 -13.46 10.12 7.76
N ILE A 5 -13.18 11.35 8.22
CA ILE A 5 -12.20 12.23 7.56
C ILE A 5 -10.80 11.60 7.61
N HIS A 6 -10.46 10.94 8.73
CA HIS A 6 -9.20 10.21 8.87
C HIS A 6 -9.09 9.08 7.86
N ILE A 7 -10.11 8.22 7.74
CA ILE A 7 -10.17 7.13 6.76
C ILE A 7 -10.07 7.69 5.34
N ALA A 8 -10.85 8.73 5.00
CA ALA A 8 -10.85 9.33 3.67
C ALA A 8 -9.46 9.85 3.27
N LYS A 9 -8.73 10.49 4.21
CA LYS A 9 -7.35 10.94 3.97
C LYS A 9 -6.39 9.78 3.71
N ARG A 10 -6.55 8.66 4.42
CA ARG A 10 -5.70 7.47 4.24
C ARG A 10 -6.00 6.75 2.94
N PHE A 11 -7.26 6.66 2.57
CA PHE A 11 -7.69 6.12 1.29
C PHE A 11 -7.18 6.98 0.13
N ALA A 12 -7.30 8.30 0.21
CA ALA A 12 -6.75 9.21 -0.80
C ALA A 12 -5.23 9.05 -0.94
N LEU A 13 -4.50 8.91 0.17
CA LEU A 13 -3.05 8.66 0.15
C LEU A 13 -2.71 7.31 -0.50
N LEU A 14 -3.50 6.27 -0.24
CA LEU A 14 -3.34 4.96 -0.86
C LEU A 14 -3.49 5.05 -2.40
N VAL A 15 -4.58 5.69 -2.87
CA VAL A 15 -4.85 5.88 -4.30
C VAL A 15 -3.75 6.71 -4.97
N LEU A 16 -3.29 7.79 -4.33
CA LEU A 16 -2.18 8.59 -4.83
C LEU A 16 -0.90 7.75 -4.95
N GLY A 17 -0.61 6.91 -3.97
CA GLY A 17 0.52 6.01 -4.03
C GLY A 17 0.44 4.97 -5.13
N TRP A 18 -0.75 4.45 -5.44
CA TRP A 18 -0.97 3.59 -6.59
C TRP A 18 -0.69 4.30 -7.92
N ILE A 19 -1.17 5.53 -8.07
CA ILE A 19 -0.91 6.34 -9.27
C ILE A 19 0.60 6.57 -9.44
N VAL A 20 1.29 6.97 -8.36
CA VAL A 20 2.74 7.19 -8.37
C VAL A 20 3.49 5.90 -8.72
N SER A 21 3.13 4.78 -8.08
CA SER A 21 3.75 3.47 -8.35
C SER A 21 3.57 3.06 -9.81
N PHE A 22 2.37 3.26 -10.36
CA PHE A 22 2.08 3.00 -11.77
C PHE A 22 2.92 3.87 -12.71
N ILE A 23 3.01 5.18 -12.45
CA ILE A 23 3.84 6.09 -13.24
C ILE A 23 5.29 5.65 -13.22
N ILE A 24 5.85 5.34 -12.05
CA ILE A 24 7.24 4.90 -11.91
C ILE A 24 7.44 3.59 -12.68
N ALA A 25 6.62 2.57 -12.41
CA ALA A 25 6.70 1.29 -13.10
C ALA A 25 6.63 1.43 -14.62
N SER A 26 5.73 2.28 -15.13
CA SER A 26 5.58 2.54 -16.57
C SER A 26 6.82 3.11 -17.25
N ARG A 27 7.74 3.74 -16.49
CA ARG A 27 9.02 4.24 -17.01
C ARG A 27 10.06 3.14 -17.21
N PHE A 28 9.93 2.03 -16.51
CA PHE A 28 10.86 0.90 -16.56
C PHE A 28 10.41 -0.21 -17.53
N VAL A 29 9.16 -0.16 -18.00
CA VAL A 29 8.62 -1.04 -19.04
C VAL A 29 9.17 -0.63 -20.40
N ASN A 30 9.77 -1.58 -21.12
CA ASN A 30 10.27 -1.34 -22.47
C ASN A 30 9.12 -1.45 -23.48
N LYS A 31 8.80 -0.33 -24.17
CA LYS A 31 7.66 -0.27 -25.09
C LYS A 31 7.89 -1.04 -26.40
N ASP A 32 9.14 -1.29 -26.75
CA ASP A 32 9.52 -1.90 -28.02
C ASP A 32 9.59 -3.44 -27.95
N TYR A 33 9.66 -3.99 -26.74
CA TYR A 33 9.66 -5.44 -26.46
C TYR A 33 8.70 -5.73 -25.31
N PHE A 34 7.44 -6.05 -25.64
CA PHE A 34 6.42 -6.41 -24.67
C PHE A 34 6.67 -7.82 -24.14
N CYS A 35 7.50 -7.95 -23.11
CA CYS A 35 7.67 -9.20 -22.38
C CYS A 35 6.70 -9.19 -21.20
N ALA A 36 5.49 -9.71 -21.41
CA ALA A 36 4.38 -9.62 -20.46
C ALA A 36 4.76 -10.01 -19.02
N THR A 37 5.64 -11.01 -18.86
CA THR A 37 6.10 -11.48 -17.54
C THR A 37 7.03 -10.47 -16.85
N GLY A 38 7.95 -9.85 -17.59
CA GLY A 38 8.88 -8.85 -17.05
C GLY A 38 8.19 -7.54 -16.70
N ASP A 39 7.25 -7.09 -17.54
CA ASP A 39 6.50 -5.86 -17.32
C ASP A 39 5.58 -5.98 -16.09
N VAL A 40 4.89 -7.12 -15.94
CA VAL A 40 4.07 -7.42 -14.75
C VAL A 40 4.93 -7.42 -13.49
N PHE A 41 6.13 -8.00 -13.52
CA PHE A 41 7.04 -8.00 -12.37
C PHE A 41 7.44 -6.59 -11.94
N VAL A 42 7.73 -5.70 -12.89
CA VAL A 42 8.08 -4.30 -12.60
C VAL A 42 6.93 -3.57 -11.91
N TYR A 43 5.70 -3.67 -12.42
CA TYR A 43 4.53 -3.11 -11.73
C TYR A 43 4.40 -3.68 -10.34
N PHE A 44 4.43 -5.00 -10.22
CA PHE A 44 4.25 -5.70 -8.96
C PHE A 44 5.28 -5.30 -7.91
N PHE A 45 6.55 -5.17 -8.29
CA PHE A 45 7.63 -4.70 -7.43
C PHE A 45 7.35 -3.30 -6.86
N TRP A 46 6.99 -2.34 -7.71
CA TRP A 46 6.74 -0.95 -7.27
C TRP A 46 5.49 -0.84 -6.39
N PHE A 47 4.43 -1.56 -6.73
CA PHE A 47 3.23 -1.63 -5.89
C PHE A 47 3.55 -2.28 -4.53
N ALA A 48 4.26 -3.41 -4.50
CA ALA A 48 4.66 -4.09 -3.27
C ALA A 48 5.51 -3.18 -2.37
N LEU A 49 6.51 -2.50 -2.94
CA LEU A 49 7.34 -1.54 -2.21
C LEU A 49 6.50 -0.43 -1.58
N PHE A 50 5.57 0.16 -2.34
CA PHE A 50 4.67 1.18 -1.81
C PHE A 50 3.78 0.65 -0.69
N TYR A 51 3.20 -0.55 -0.84
CA TYR A 51 2.40 -1.18 0.21
C TYR A 51 3.22 -1.41 1.48
N ILE A 52 4.47 -1.85 1.40
CA ILE A 52 5.33 -2.00 2.59
C ILE A 52 5.49 -0.65 3.30
N LEU A 53 5.84 0.40 2.55
CA LEU A 53 6.04 1.74 3.09
C LEU A 53 4.76 2.31 3.72
N PHE A 54 3.62 2.13 3.07
CA PHE A 54 2.33 2.60 3.59
C PHE A 54 1.92 1.81 4.84
N GLY A 55 2.24 0.52 4.93
CA GLY A 55 2.01 -0.29 6.13
C GLY A 55 2.85 0.20 7.32
N VAL A 56 4.14 0.46 7.10
CA VAL A 56 5.02 1.06 8.11
C VAL A 56 4.48 2.42 8.57
N PHE A 57 4.03 3.26 7.63
CA PHE A 57 3.41 4.55 7.94
C PHE A 57 2.17 4.40 8.84
N LEU A 58 1.26 3.46 8.53
CA LEU A 58 0.08 3.21 9.35
C LEU A 58 0.43 2.74 10.76
N LEU A 59 1.45 1.88 10.92
CA LEU A 59 1.93 1.40 12.22
C LEU A 59 2.51 2.54 13.07
N ILE A 60 3.36 3.37 12.47
CA ILE A 60 3.91 4.57 13.13
C ILE A 60 2.76 5.47 13.59
N GLU A 61 1.77 5.69 12.73
CA GLU A 61 0.63 6.52 13.09
C GLU A 61 -0.23 5.92 14.21
N VAL A 62 -0.44 4.60 14.23
CA VAL A 62 -1.15 3.91 15.31
C VAL A 62 -0.51 4.22 16.66
N TYR A 63 0.83 4.20 16.75
CA TYR A 63 1.55 4.58 17.98
C TYR A 63 1.22 6.01 18.44
N PHE A 64 1.25 6.98 17.52
CA PHE A 64 0.91 8.38 17.83
C PHE A 64 -0.57 8.57 18.20
N LEU A 65 -1.48 7.89 17.51
CA LEU A 65 -2.92 7.95 17.78
C LEU A 65 -3.28 7.31 19.12
N HIS A 66 -2.58 6.23 19.48
CA HIS A 66 -2.71 5.60 20.79
C HIS A 66 -2.32 6.57 21.91
N LYS A 67 -1.18 7.27 21.78
CA LYS A 67 -0.76 8.32 22.73
C LYS A 67 -1.77 9.46 22.85
N LYS A 68 -2.47 9.79 21.75
CA LYS A 68 -3.54 10.81 21.71
C LYS A 68 -4.91 10.30 22.17
N LYS A 69 -5.01 9.06 22.67
CA LYS A 69 -6.27 8.40 23.09
C LYS A 69 -7.37 8.37 22.01
N LYS A 70 -7.01 8.47 20.72
CA LYS A 70 -7.96 8.43 19.59
C LYS A 70 -8.28 6.99 19.15
N ARG A 71 -8.99 6.24 20.00
CA ARG A 71 -9.29 4.80 19.79
C ARG A 71 -9.91 4.49 18.42
N GLY A 72 -10.86 5.31 17.94
CA GLY A 72 -11.50 5.10 16.64
C GLY A 72 -10.54 5.17 15.46
N CYS A 73 -9.59 6.10 15.48
CA CYS A 73 -8.57 6.22 14.43
C CYS A 73 -7.53 5.10 14.50
N VAL A 74 -7.20 4.63 15.71
CA VAL A 74 -6.32 3.45 15.90
C VAL A 74 -6.92 2.22 15.24
N ILE A 75 -8.19 1.90 15.56
CA ILE A 75 -8.89 0.75 14.98
C ILE A 75 -8.97 0.89 13.46
N ALA A 76 -9.30 2.08 12.96
CA ALA A 76 -9.38 2.34 11.52
C ALA A 76 -8.05 2.07 10.80
N ASN A 77 -6.92 2.53 11.35
CA ASN A 77 -5.60 2.26 10.76
C ASN A 77 -5.24 0.77 10.81
N THR A 78 -5.52 0.10 11.93
CA THR A 78 -5.28 -1.35 12.06
C THR A 78 -6.08 -2.15 11.03
N VAL A 79 -7.36 -1.80 10.85
CA VAL A 79 -8.22 -2.46 9.85
C VAL A 79 -7.74 -2.15 8.43
N MET A 80 -7.33 -0.90 8.13
CA MET A 80 -6.79 -0.54 6.82
C MET A 80 -5.44 -1.21 6.51
N ALA A 81 -4.70 -1.68 7.53
CA ALA A 81 -3.48 -2.46 7.34
C ALA A 81 -3.76 -3.94 7.01
N LEU A 82 -4.94 -4.48 7.34
CA LEU A 82 -5.28 -5.89 7.09
C LEU A 82 -5.23 -6.28 5.60
N PRO A 83 -5.81 -5.51 4.66
CA PRO A 83 -5.67 -5.79 3.24
C PRO A 83 -4.21 -5.85 2.77
N MET A 84 -3.31 -5.08 3.40
CA MET A 84 -1.89 -5.12 3.06
C MET A 84 -1.23 -6.41 3.50
N LEU A 85 -1.58 -6.93 4.69
CA LEU A 85 -1.08 -8.21 5.17
C LEU A 85 -1.55 -9.36 4.27
N LEU A 86 -2.80 -9.31 3.81
CA LEU A 86 -3.34 -10.27 2.84
C LEU A 86 -2.63 -10.17 1.48
N PHE A 87 -2.36 -8.95 1.01
CA PHE A 87 -1.61 -8.72 -0.23
C PHE A 87 -0.18 -9.25 -0.14
N MET A 88 0.50 -9.01 0.99
CA MET A 88 1.84 -9.54 1.27
C MET A 88 1.87 -11.06 1.40
N TYR A 89 0.83 -11.67 1.98
CA TYR A 89 0.69 -13.12 2.01
C TYR A 89 0.54 -13.69 0.59
N ALA A 90 -0.34 -13.11 -0.24
CA ALA A 90 -0.51 -13.53 -1.63
C ALA A 90 0.79 -13.37 -2.45
N LEU A 91 1.54 -12.29 -2.23
CA LEU A 91 2.86 -12.04 -2.78
C LEU A 91 3.85 -13.18 -2.47
N ILE A 92 3.91 -13.58 -1.20
CA ILE A 92 4.81 -14.64 -0.72
C ILE A 92 4.41 -16.00 -1.31
N ASP A 93 3.11 -16.30 -1.36
CA ASP A 93 2.59 -17.54 -1.91
C ASP A 93 2.90 -17.68 -3.41
N ILE A 94 2.69 -16.63 -4.21
CA ILE A 94 3.03 -16.60 -5.65
C ILE A 94 4.54 -16.76 -5.91
N TYR A 95 5.39 -16.35 -4.96
CA TYR A 95 6.85 -16.45 -5.14
C TYR A 95 7.41 -17.82 -4.71
N LEU A 96 6.77 -18.48 -3.73
CA LEU A 96 7.24 -19.75 -3.16
C LEU A 96 6.63 -21.00 -3.83
N ASN A 97 5.48 -20.86 -4.50
CA ASN A 97 4.80 -21.92 -5.27
C ASN A 97 4.84 -21.63 -6.77
#